data_AF-A0A950KCI8-F1
#
_entry.id   AF-A0A950KCI8-F1
#
_cell.length_a   1.000
_cell.length_b   1.000
_cell.length_c   1.000
_cell.angle_alpha   90.00
_cell.angle_beta   90.00
_cell.angle_gamma   90.00
#
_symmetry.space_group_name_H-M   'P 1'
#
loop_
_entity.id
_entity.type
_entity.pdbx_description
1 polymer ?
#
loop_
_entity_poly.entity_id
_entity_poly.type
_entity_poly.pdbx_seq_one_letter_code
_entity_poly.pdbx_strand_id
1 'polypeptide(L)'
;MIFEPVGFSAPPDTEEALARLGGLLVESGAVDVRSLERARRVAAETGGRLDHMLTQLGLLSERGLAETLGQLLAVPVVGAADYPDAPLFAERLKPKFLRRV
;
A
#
# COMPACT_ATOMS: atom_id res chain seq x y z
N MET A 1 -19.94 17.12 -10.63
CA MET A 1 -19.00 16.73 -9.55
C MET A 1 -17.61 17.05 -10.06
N ILE A 2 -16.97 18.08 -9.52
CA ILE A 2 -15.63 18.51 -9.94
C ILE A 2 -14.64 17.65 -9.15
N PHE A 3 -13.83 16.85 -9.86
CA PHE A 3 -12.70 16.14 -9.24
C PHE A 3 -11.59 17.17 -9.04
N GLU A 4 -11.48 17.70 -7.82
CA GLU A 4 -10.36 18.56 -7.41
C GLU A 4 -9.07 17.73 -7.49
N PRO A 5 -8.04 18.16 -8.24
CA PRO A 5 -6.80 17.43 -8.34
C PRO A 5 -6.11 17.45 -6.97
N VAL A 6 -6.05 16.29 -6.31
CA VAL A 6 -5.21 16.10 -5.12
C VAL A 6 -3.78 16.45 -5.52
N GLY A 7 -3.19 17.43 -4.85
CA GLY A 7 -1.82 17.84 -5.11
C GLY A 7 -0.88 16.65 -4.90
N PHE A 8 -0.38 16.05 -5.98
CA PHE A 8 0.63 15.01 -5.90
C PHE A 8 1.97 15.68 -5.63
N SER A 9 2.45 15.58 -4.39
CA SER A 9 3.87 15.76 -4.09
C SER A 9 4.68 14.72 -4.86
N ALA A 10 5.97 15.00 -5.11
CA ALA A 10 6.88 13.98 -5.60
C ALA A 10 6.72 12.72 -4.73
N PRO A 11 6.60 11.52 -5.34
CA PRO A 11 6.41 10.31 -4.59
C PRO A 11 7.58 10.18 -3.60
N PRO A 12 7.31 9.85 -2.32
CA PRO A 12 8.39 9.63 -1.37
C PRO A 12 9.32 8.54 -1.91
N ASP A 13 10.58 8.59 -1.51
CA ASP A 13 11.48 7.45 -1.73
C ASP A 13 10.78 6.19 -1.20
N THR A 14 10.64 5.19 -2.07
CA THR A 14 9.84 4.00 -1.77
C THR A 14 10.45 3.23 -0.59
N GLU A 15 11.77 3.22 -0.45
CA GLU A 15 12.45 2.56 0.65
C GLU A 15 12.19 3.30 1.97
N GLU A 16 12.24 4.64 1.96
CA GLU A 16 11.89 5.44 3.13
C GLU A 16 10.43 5.24 3.55
N ALA A 17 9.51 5.19 2.59
CA ALA A 17 8.10 4.91 2.85
C ALA A 17 7.89 3.51 3.45
N LEU A 18 8.59 2.49 2.94
CA LEU A 18 8.55 1.13 3.48
C LEU A 18 9.18 1.03 4.87
N ALA A 19 10.24 1.78 5.16
CA ALA A 19 10.82 1.88 6.50
C ALA A 19 9.82 2.47 7.50
N ARG A 20 9.13 3.56 7.12
CA ARG A 20 8.07 4.19 7.94
C ARG A 20 6.88 3.26 8.13
N LEU A 21 6.46 2.55 7.08
CA LEU A 21 5.42 1.51 7.16
C LEU A 21 5.78 0.45 8.21
N GLY A 22 7.01 -0.07 8.16
CA GLY A 22 7.50 -1.05 9.13
C GLY A 22 7.46 -0.53 10.58
N GLY A 23 7.81 0.75 10.79
CA GLY A 23 7.69 1.41 12.10
C GLY A 23 6.25 1.44 12.61
N LEU A 24 5.31 1.89 11.78
CA LEU A 24 3.88 1.94 12.12
C LEU A 24 3.30 0.55 12.47
N LEU A 25 3.71 -0.49 11.75
CA LEU A 25 3.27 -1.86 12.00
C LEU A 25 3.75 -2.40 13.35
N VAL A 26 4.95 -2.00 13.80
CA VAL A 26 5.47 -2.35 15.12
C VAL A 26 4.79 -1.54 16.20
N GLU A 27 4.64 -0.23 16.00
CA GLU A 27 3.99 0.67 16.96
C GLU A 27 2.52 0.29 17.21
N SER A 28 1.81 -0.16 16.18
CA SER A 28 0.43 -0.65 16.29
C SER A 28 0.32 -2.07 16.86
N GLY A 29 1.43 -2.80 17.00
CA GLY A 29 1.44 -4.20 17.40
C GLY A 29 0.94 -5.18 16.34
N ALA A 30 0.72 -4.72 15.10
CA ALA A 30 0.31 -5.57 13.98
C ALA A 30 1.41 -6.59 13.61
N VAL A 31 2.68 -6.21 13.76
CA VAL A 31 3.84 -7.07 13.52
C VAL A 31 4.87 -6.84 14.63
N ASP A 32 5.43 -7.91 15.20
CA ASP A 32 6.53 -7.77 16.16
C ASP A 32 7.88 -7.49 15.46
N VAL A 33 8.83 -6.90 16.19
CA VAL A 33 10.14 -6.51 15.66
C VAL A 33 10.89 -7.68 15.03
N ARG A 34 10.83 -8.89 15.60
CA ARG A 34 11.56 -10.06 15.08
C ARG A 34 10.95 -10.54 13.76
N SER A 35 9.63 -10.50 13.68
CA SER A 35 8.89 -10.82 12.46
C SER A 35 9.16 -9.83 11.34
N LEU A 36 9.22 -8.53 11.66
CA LEU A 36 9.59 -7.48 10.70
C LEU A 36 11.02 -7.67 10.16
N GLU A 37 11.99 -7.93 11.04
CA GLU A 37 13.38 -8.18 10.64
C GLU A 37 13.52 -9.41 9.75
N ARG A 38 12.77 -10.47 10.03
CA ARG A 38 12.72 -11.66 9.17
C ARG A 38 12.16 -11.33 7.79
N ALA A 39 11.08 -10.56 7.70
CA ALA A 39 10.52 -10.13 6.42
C ALA A 39 11.51 -9.27 5.60
N ARG A 40 12.23 -8.35 6.26
CA ARG A 40 13.28 -7.53 5.64
C ARG A 40 14.40 -8.37 5.04
N ARG A 41 14.87 -9.39 5.76
CA ARG A 41 15.91 -10.30 5.25
C ARG A 41 15.46 -11.05 4.00
N VAL A 42 14.26 -11.62 4.02
CA VAL A 42 13.70 -12.32 2.86
C VAL A 42 13.53 -11.36 1.67
N ALA A 43 13.07 -10.13 1.91
CA ALA A 43 12.96 -9.10 0.87
C ALA A 43 14.34 -8.81 0.25
N ALA A 44 15.37 -8.61 1.06
CA ALA A 44 16.73 -8.36 0.60
C ALA A 44 17.33 -9.54 -0.17
N GLU A 45 17.13 -10.76 0.30
CA GLU A 45 17.64 -11.99 -0.35
C GLU A 45 16.98 -12.26 -1.71
N THR A 46 15.69 -11.93 -1.83
CA THR A 46 14.91 -12.16 -3.05
C THR A 46 14.91 -10.96 -4.01
N GLY A 47 15.42 -9.81 -3.58
CA GLY A 47 15.26 -8.53 -4.29
C GLY A 47 13.80 -8.05 -4.33
N GLY A 48 12.96 -8.54 -3.41
CA GLY A 48 11.56 -8.19 -3.28
C GLY A 48 11.33 -6.95 -2.42
N ARG A 49 10.08 -6.46 -2.40
CA ARG A 49 9.67 -5.36 -1.52
C ARG A 49 9.17 -5.87 -0.17
N LEU A 50 9.41 -5.10 0.89
CA LEU A 50 9.02 -5.45 2.26
C LEU A 50 7.52 -5.68 2.43
N ASP A 51 6.68 -4.81 1.87
CA ASP A 51 5.21 -4.89 1.93
C ASP A 51 4.69 -6.21 1.32
N HIS A 52 5.21 -6.59 0.15
CA HIS A 52 4.88 -7.88 -0.46
C HIS A 52 5.35 -9.07 0.39
N MET A 53 6.54 -8.99 1.00
CA MET A 53 7.03 -10.09 1.85
C MET A 53 6.19 -10.24 3.13
N LEU A 54 5.71 -9.14 3.71
CA LEU A 54 4.85 -9.17 4.89
C LEU A 54 3.54 -9.92 4.62
N THR A 55 2.91 -9.71 3.45
CA THR A 55 1.68 -10.42 3.09
C THR A 55 1.95 -11.86 2.67
N GLN A 56 2.99 -12.11 1.87
CA GLN A 56 3.36 -13.46 1.43
C GLN A 56 3.76 -14.39 2.58
N LEU A 57 4.42 -13.87 3.62
CA LEU A 57 4.78 -14.63 4.82
C LEU A 57 3.61 -14.78 5.81
N GLY A 58 2.44 -14.21 5.51
CA GLY A 58 1.27 -14.24 6.39
C GLY A 58 1.42 -13.41 7.66
N LEU A 59 2.37 -12.47 7.68
CA LEU A 59 2.63 -11.59 8.83
C LEU A 59 1.68 -10.40 8.88
N LEU A 60 1.12 -10.04 7.73
CA LEU A 60 0.16 -8.94 7.60
C LEU A 60 -0.92 -9.35 6.60
N SER A 61 -2.18 -9.05 6.89
CA SER A 61 -3.26 -9.24 5.92
C SER A 61 -3.27 -8.10 4.89
N GLU A 62 -3.76 -8.37 3.68
CA GLU A 62 -3.95 -7.33 2.64
C GLU A 62 -4.77 -6.14 3.14
N ARG A 63 -5.80 -6.43 3.94
CA ARG A 63 -6.63 -5.38 4.57
C ARG A 63 -5.83 -4.55 5.57
N GLY A 64 -5.05 -5.20 6.44
CA GLY A 64 -4.19 -4.49 7.40
C GLY A 64 -3.11 -3.66 6.71
N LEU A 65 -2.55 -4.16 5.61
CA LEU A 65 -1.60 -3.40 4.79
C LEU A 65 -2.27 -2.15 4.20
N ALA A 66 -3.47 -2.28 3.61
CA ALA A 66 -4.21 -1.15 3.06
C ALA A 66 -4.53 -0.09 4.14
N GLU A 67 -4.98 -0.52 5.32
CA GLU A 67 -5.28 0.37 6.46
C GLU A 67 -4.03 1.12 6.94
N THR A 68 -2.88 0.43 7.06
CA THR A 68 -1.63 1.05 7.49
C THR A 68 -1.08 2.02 6.44
N LEU A 69 -1.17 1.68 5.15
CA LEU A 69 -0.80 2.58 4.06
C LEU A 69 -1.71 3.81 4.00
N GLY A 70 -3.01 3.65 4.23
CA GLY A 70 -3.94 4.78 4.33
C GLY A 70 -3.53 5.75 5.43
N GLN A 71 -3.13 5.24 6.60
CA GLN A 71 -2.58 6.08 7.68
C GLN A 71 -1.27 6.76 7.28
N LEU A 72 -0.33 6.02 6.69
CA LEU A 72 0.98 6.54 6.28
C LEU A 72 0.88 7.67 5.25
N LEU A 73 -0.05 7.52 4.29
CA LEU A 73 -0.26 8.43 3.17
C LEU A 73 -1.34 9.49 3.46
N ALA A 74 -1.99 9.43 4.62
CA ALA A 74 -3.13 10.27 4.99
C ALA A 74 -4.28 10.22 3.95
N VAL A 75 -4.59 9.02 3.45
CA VAL A 75 -5.69 8.77 2.50
C VAL A 75 -6.68 7.75 3.05
N PRO A 76 -7.98 7.88 2.75
CA PRO A 76 -8.98 6.91 3.17
C PRO A 76 -8.83 5.60 2.38
N VAL A 77 -9.05 4.47 3.07
CA VAL A 77 -9.23 3.18 2.40
C VAL A 77 -10.68 3.08 1.94
N VAL A 78 -10.85 2.85 0.63
CA VAL A 78 -12.17 2.70 -0.01
C VAL A 78 -12.53 1.23 -0.18
N GLY A 79 -13.79 0.90 0.06
CA GLY A 79 -14.38 -0.42 -0.17
C GLY A 79 -15.03 -0.52 -1.54
N ALA A 80 -15.52 -1.72 -1.87
CA ALA A 80 -16.18 -1.97 -3.16
C ALA A 80 -17.42 -1.09 -3.40
N ALA A 81 -18.13 -0.70 -2.35
CA ALA A 81 -19.31 0.16 -2.43
C ALA A 81 -18.99 1.65 -2.69
N ASP A 82 -17.74 2.06 -2.46
CA ASP A 82 -17.28 3.44 -2.72
C ASP A 82 -16.87 3.63 -4.19
N TYR A 83 -16.80 2.53 -4.96
CA TYR A 83 -16.53 2.60 -6.40
C TYR A 83 -17.77 3.11 -7.14
N PRO A 84 -17.59 3.98 -8.15
CA PRO A 84 -18.69 4.45 -8.98
C PRO A 84 -19.26 3.32 -9.85
N ASP A 85 -20.59 3.34 -10.06
CA ASP A 85 -21.31 2.35 -10.88
C ASP A 85 -20.89 2.35 -12.36
N ALA A 86 -20.34 3.48 -12.83
CA ALA A 86 -19.86 3.65 -14.19
C ALA A 86 -18.37 4.03 -14.23
N PRO A 87 -17.59 3.56 -15.22
CA PRO A 87 -16.18 3.88 -15.35
C PRO A 87 -15.93 5.39 -15.45
N LEU A 88 -15.04 5.91 -14.60
CA LEU A 88 -14.59 7.29 -14.68
C LEU A 88 -13.58 7.45 -15.82
N PHE A 89 -13.69 8.57 -16.55
CA PHE A 89 -12.76 8.95 -17.60
C PHE A 89 -12.53 7.87 -18.67
N ALA A 90 -13.58 7.16 -19.10
CA ALA A 90 -13.50 6.05 -20.06
C ALA A 90 -12.76 6.38 -21.37
N GLU A 91 -12.84 7.64 -21.81
CA GLU A 91 -12.11 8.17 -22.98
C GLU A 91 -10.58 8.24 -22.78
N ARG A 92 -10.12 8.33 -21.53
CA ARG A 92 -8.71 8.54 -21.15
C ARG A 92 -8.07 7.33 -20.49
N LEU A 93 -8.82 6.56 -19.71
CA LEU A 93 -8.36 5.38 -18.97
C LEU A 93 -8.93 4.11 -19.60
N LYS A 94 -8.13 3.46 -20.45
CA LYS A 94 -8.53 2.18 -21.05
C LYS A 94 -8.54 1.07 -19.98
N PRO A 95 -9.53 0.16 -19.97
CA PRO A 95 -9.61 -0.92 -18.97
C PRO A 95 -8.35 -1.78 -18.81
N LYS A 96 -7.57 -1.95 -19.89
CA LYS A 96 -6.30 -2.69 -19.86
C LYS A 96 -5.25 -2.06 -18.93
N PHE A 97 -5.29 -0.74 -18.73
CA PHE A 97 -4.40 -0.04 -17.82
C PHE A 97 -4.65 -0.47 -16.37
N LEU A 98 -5.92 -0.56 -15.95
CA LEU A 98 -6.31 -0.92 -14.59
C LEU A 98 -6.01 -2.38 -14.20
N ARG A 99 -5.70 -3.24 -15.17
CA ARG A 99 -5.40 -4.67 -14.95
C ARG A 99 -3.90 -4.97 -14.84
N ARG A 100 -3.03 -3.97 -15.03
CA ARG A 100 -1.59 -4.16 -14.82
C ARG A 100 -1.29 -3.92 -13.34
N VAL A 101 -1.07 -5.02 -12.64
CA VAL A 101 -0.50 -5.08 -11.28
C VAL A 101 0.92 -5.63 -11.41
#